data_AF-A0A7X7CAR9-F1
#
_entry.id   AF-A0A7X7CAR9-F1
#
_cell.length_a   1.000
_cell.length_b   1.000
_cell.length_c   1.000
_cell.angle_alpha   90.00
_cell.angle_beta   90.00
_cell.angle_gamma   90.00
#
_symmetry.space_group_name_H-M   'P 1'
#
loop_
_entity.id
_entity.type
_entity.pdbx_description
1 polymer ?
#
loop_
_entity_poly.entity_id
_entity_poly.type
_entity_poly.pdbx_seq_one_letter_code
_entity_poly.pdbx_strand_id
1 'polypeptide(L)' 'YQDAYEIGPEKIIDTYAAATQHVDQGLSLTLFFPDTVTTRDLNRAQIYAWRKGIKTIYYIRLRQMALEGTEVEGCVSCML' A
#
# COMPACT_ATOMS: atom_id res chain seq x y z
N TYR A 1 11.42 -10.45 -8.69
CA TYR A 1 10.39 -9.42 -8.48
C TYR A 1 10.42 -8.98 -7.02
N GLN A 2 10.18 -7.71 -6.73
CA GLN A 2 10.15 -7.15 -5.37
C GLN A 2 8.70 -6.88 -4.95
N ASP A 3 8.38 -7.14 -3.68
CA ASP A 3 7.05 -6.91 -3.13
C ASP A 3 6.80 -5.39 -2.88
N ALA A 4 5.55 -4.94 -2.96
CA ALA A 4 5.14 -3.56 -2.67
C ALA A 4 5.54 -3.10 -1.26
N TYR A 5 5.55 -4.02 -0.28
CA TYR A 5 6.04 -3.74 1.07
C TYR A 5 7.56 -3.46 1.12
N GLU A 6 8.34 -4.01 0.19
CA GLU A 6 9.79 -3.77 0.07
C GLU A 6 10.11 -2.54 -0.78
N ILE A 7 9.30 -2.29 -1.81
CA ILE A 7 9.39 -1.09 -2.66
C ILE A 7 9.17 0.17 -1.83
N GLY A 8 8.22 0.13 -0.90
CA GLY A 8 7.86 1.22 0.00
C GLY A 8 6.93 2.26 -0.64
N PRO A 9 6.31 3.12 0.19
CA PRO A 9 5.24 4.01 -0.24
C PRO A 9 5.70 5.13 -1.18
N GLU A 10 6.94 5.62 -1.05
CA GLU A 10 7.43 6.78 -1.80
C GLU A 10 7.45 6.53 -3.31
N LYS A 11 8.04 5.40 -3.74
CA LYS A 11 8.10 5.02 -5.16
C LYS A 11 6.71 4.77 -5.75
N ILE A 12 5.81 4.19 -4.96
CA ILE A 12 4.42 3.97 -5.37
C ILE A 12 3.71 5.32 -5.57
N ILE A 13 3.85 6.24 -4.61
CA ILE A 13 3.31 7.60 -4.70
C ILE A 13 3.87 8.33 -5.92
N ASP A 14 5.17 8.26 -6.17
CA ASP A 14 5.81 8.92 -7.31
C ASP A 14 5.29 8.40 -8.66
N THR A 15 5.07 7.09 -8.75
CA THR A 15 4.50 6.46 -9.94
C THR A 15 3.08 6.97 -10.20
N TYR A 16 2.25 7.02 -9.15
CA TYR A 16 0.89 7.53 -9.26
C TYR A 16 0.84 9.04 -9.52
N ALA A 17 1.81 9.80 -8.99
CA ALA A 17 1.91 11.24 -9.23
C ALA A 17 2.22 11.54 -10.70
N ALA A 18 3.11 10.76 -11.32
CA ALA A 18 3.37 10.84 -12.75
C ALA A 18 2.11 10.49 -13.58
N ALA A 19 1.39 9.43 -13.21
CA ALA A 19 0.16 9.03 -13.90
C ALA A 19 -0.99 10.03 -13.73
N THR A 20 -1.13 10.65 -12.55
CA THR A 20 -2.23 11.55 -12.21
C THR A 20 -2.33 12.76 -13.12
N GLN A 21 -1.21 13.19 -13.74
CA GLN A 21 -1.19 14.28 -14.72
C GLN A 21 -2.00 13.95 -15.99
N HIS A 22 -2.26 12.67 -16.25
CA HIS A 22 -2.95 12.18 -17.44
C HIS A 22 -4.31 11.52 -17.14
N VAL A 23 -4.72 11.51 -15.86
CA VAL A 23 -6.00 10.95 -15.42
C VAL A 23 -6.87 12.08 -14.90
N ASP A 24 -7.96 12.37 -15.61
CA ASP A 24 -8.90 13.46 -15.29
C ASP A 24 -9.63 13.25 -13.95
N GLN A 25 -9.98 12.00 -13.63
CA GLN A 25 -10.65 11.61 -12.38
C GLN A 25 -9.64 11.26 -11.28
N GLY A 26 -9.59 10.01 -10.81
CA GLY A 26 -8.71 9.56 -9.72
C GLY A 26 -8.27 8.11 -9.90
N LEU A 27 -7.29 7.70 -9.11
CA LEU A 27 -6.72 6.35 -9.13
C LEU A 27 -6.79 5.76 -7.73
N SER A 28 -7.21 4.50 -7.61
CA SER A 28 -7.19 3.80 -6.32
C SER A 28 -5.75 3.50 -5.90
N LEU A 29 -5.21 4.35 -5.02
CA LEU A 29 -3.86 4.23 -4.48
C LEU A 29 -3.87 3.50 -3.13
N THR A 30 -3.28 2.31 -3.06
CA THR A 30 -3.02 1.60 -1.81
C THR A 30 -1.55 1.78 -1.40
N LEU A 31 -1.32 2.17 -0.15
CA LEU A 31 0.02 2.23 0.44
C LEU A 31 0.26 1.01 1.32
N PHE A 32 1.41 0.37 1.16
CA PHE A 32 1.77 -0.87 1.86
C PHE A 32 2.86 -0.58 2.88
N PHE A 33 2.65 -1.05 4.11
CA PHE A 33 3.57 -0.81 5.23
C PHE A 33 3.80 -2.08 6.04
N PRO A 34 5.00 -2.26 6.61
CA PRO A 34 5.21 -3.29 7.62
C PRO A 34 4.38 -2.99 8.87
N ASP A 35 4.16 -4.01 9.69
CA ASP A 35 3.53 -3.92 11.01
C ASP A 35 4.33 -3.09 12.03
N THR A 36 5.61 -2.86 11.77
CA THR A 36 6.50 -2.01 12.58
C THR A 36 6.36 -0.51 12.32
N VAL A 37 5.51 -0.10 11.36
CA VAL A 37 5.33 1.33 11.01
C VAL A 37 4.67 2.10 12.14
N THR A 38 5.12 3.34 12.38
CA THR A 38 4.46 4.22 13.35
C THR A 38 3.35 5.06 12.69
N THR A 39 2.39 5.54 13.49
CA THR A 39 1.37 6.48 13.00
C THR A 39 1.98 7.77 12.43
N ARG A 40 3.14 8.19 12.93
CA ARG A 40 3.89 9.34 12.39
C ARG A 40 4.41 9.07 10.98
N ASP A 41 4.87 7.85 10.70
CA ASP A 41 5.36 7.49 9.37
C ASP A 41 4.23 7.38 8.37
N LEU A 42 3.07 6.87 8.78
CA LEU A 42 1.84 6.91 7.96
C LEU A 42 1.47 8.34 7.60
N ASN A 43 1.47 9.25 8.58
CA ASN A 43 1.15 10.65 8.36
C ASN A 43 2.16 11.34 7.42
N ARG A 44 3.45 11.04 7.55
CA ARG A 44 4.49 11.53 6.62
C ARG A 44 4.22 11.08 5.19
N ALA A 45 3.87 9.82 4.97
CA ALA A 45 3.55 9.31 3.64
C ALA A 45 2.29 9.99 3.05
N GLN A 46 1.27 10.22 3.86
CA GLN A 46 0.06 10.96 3.45
C GLN A 46 0.38 12.41 3.07
N ILE A 47 1.19 13.11 3.87
CA ILE A 47 1.65 14.47 3.56
C ILE A 47 2.49 14.48 2.29
N TYR A 48 3.35 13.49 2.09
CA TYR A 48 4.14 13.36 0.86
C TYR A 48 3.24 13.17 -0.36
N ALA A 49 2.26 12.25 -0.30
CA ALA A 49 1.27 12.06 -1.35
C ALA A 49 0.51 13.35 -1.68
N TRP A 50 0.04 14.07 -0.66
CA TRP A 50 -0.63 15.37 -0.82
C TRP A 50 0.28 16.39 -1.53
N ARG A 51 1.54 16.52 -1.10
CA ARG A 51 2.52 17.42 -1.73
C ARG A 51 2.82 17.06 -3.18
N LYS A 52 2.71 15.78 -3.56
CA LYS A 52 2.92 15.28 -4.92
C LYS A 52 1.69 15.37 -5.81
N GLY A 53 0.57 15.91 -5.31
CA GLY A 53 -0.65 16.12 -6.09
C GLY A 53 -1.52 14.87 -6.24
N ILE A 54 -1.34 13.86 -5.39
CA ILE A 54 -2.23 12.70 -5.34
C ILE A 54 -3.64 13.14 -4.93
N LYS A 55 -4.63 12.71 -5.71
CA LYS A 55 -6.04 13.10 -5.52
C LYS A 55 -6.72 12.34 -4.38
N THR A 56 -6.48 11.03 -4.29
CA THR A 56 -7.10 10.16 -3.26
C THR A 56 -6.14 9.04 -2.84
N ILE A 57 -6.31 8.57 -1.60
CA ILE A 57 -5.71 7.33 -1.09
C ILE A 57 -6.86 6.39 -0.79
N TYR A 58 -6.75 5.14 -1.23
CA TYR A 58 -7.77 4.12 -1.05
C TYR A 58 -7.59 3.36 0.27
N TYR A 59 -6.44 2.70 0.45
CA TYR A 59 -6.13 1.96 1.67
C TYR A 59 -4.71 2.24 2.18
N ILE A 60 -4.58 2.18 3.51
CA ILE A 60 -3.31 1.91 4.17
C ILE A 60 -3.33 0.45 4.56
N ARG A 61 -2.50 -0.36 3.90
CA ARG A 61 -2.42 -1.81 4.16
C ARG A 61 -1.19 -2.12 5.00
N LEU A 62 -1.44 -2.55 6.23
CA LEU A 62 -0.41 -3.09 7.11
C LEU A 62 -0.16 -4.56 6.75
N ARG A 63 1.11 -4.99 6.82
CA ARG A 63 1.45 -6.40 6.65
C ARG A 63 0.90 -7.16 7.85
N GLN A 64 -0.10 -7.99 7.62
CA GLN A 64 -0.65 -8.86 8.66
C GLN A 64 0.18 -10.14 8.69
N MET A 65 0.54 -10.58 9.89
CA MET A 65 0.94 -11.97 10.07
C MET A 65 -0.28 -12.87 9.82
N ALA A 66 -0.04 -14.08 9.30
CA ALA A 66 -1.08 -15.08 9.21
C ALA A 66 -1.65 -15.31 10.62
N LEU A 67 -2.97 -15.34 10.75
CA LEU A 67 -3.60 -15.72 12.00
C LEU A 67 -3.35 -17.22 12.19
N GLU A 68 -2.98 -17.61 13.40
CA GLU A 68 -2.79 -19.02 13.76
C GLU A 68 -4.05 -19.81 13.37
N GLY A 69 -3.88 -20.90 12.60
CA GLY A 69 -4.99 -21.71 12.08
C GLY A 69 -5.64 -21.21 10.77
N THR A 70 -5.17 -20.10 10.19
CA THR A 70 -5.56 -19.64 8.82
C THR A 70 -4.51 -19.96 7.76
N GLU A 71 -3.50 -20.74 8.15
CA GLU A 71 -2.41 -21.18 7.29
C GLU A 71 -2.95 -22.00 6.12
N VAL A 72 -2.49 -21.67 4.91
CA VAL A 72 -2.94 -22.32 3.68
C VAL A 72 -2.60 -23.81 3.68
N GLU A 73 -1.52 -24.21 4.35
CA GLU A 73 -1.06 -25.61 4.47
C GLU A 73 -2.11 -26.54 5.12
N GLY A 74 -3.08 -26.01 5.88
CA GLY A 74 -4.16 -26.80 6.48
C GLY A 74 -5.54 -26.62 5.84
N CYS A 75 -5.70 -25.67 4.91
CA CYS A 75 -7.01 -25.37 4.32
C CYS A 75 -7.26 -26.22 3.06
N VAL A 76 -7.97 -27.35 3.24
CA VAL A 76 -8.37 -28.27 2.14
C VAL A 76 -9.17 -27.56 1.03
N SER A 77 -9.88 -26.47 1.36
CA SER A 77 -10.65 -25.67 0.40
C SER A 77 -9.89 -24.51 -0.25
N CYS A 78 -8.67 -24.20 0.21
CA CYS A 78 -7.90 -23.03 -0.22
C CYS A 78 -6.66 -23.40 -1.06
N MET A 79 -6.44 -24.69 -1.32
CA MET A 79 -5.40 -25.17 -2.23
C MET A 79 -5.99 -25.20 -3.66
N LEU A 80 -5.30 -24.56 -4.61
CA LEU A 80 -5.55 -24.72 -6.05
C LEU A 80 -4.80 -25.95 -6.57
#